data_AF-A0AAU5E3C4-F1
#
_entry.id   AF-A0AAU5E3C4-F1
#
_cell.length_a   1.000
_cell.length_b   1.000
_cell.length_c   1.000
_cell.angle_alpha   90.00
_cell.angle_beta   90.00
_cell.angle_gamma   90.00
#
_symmetry.space_group_name_H-M   'P 1'
#
loop_
_entity.id
_entity.type
_entity.pdbx_description
1 polymer ?
#
loop_
_entity_poly.entity_id
_entity_poly.type
_entity_poly.pdbx_seq_one_letter_code
_entity_poly.pdbx_strand_id
1 'polypeptide(L)'
;MELSILLLLFQGLGEAAIGRQLGLGHRTVQRRMRNLMIRWRVTGRVALGARAQELGLLAEDAPSGVPAGRPPPEGRPGGASGVSG
;
A
#
# COMPACT_ATOMS: atom_id res chain seq x y z
N MET A 1 -2.32 -7.68 -19.80
CA MET A 1 -3.28 -6.55 -19.91
C MET A 1 -3.73 -6.02 -18.55
N GLU A 2 -4.17 -6.86 -17.61
CA GLU A 2 -4.56 -6.38 -16.25
C GLU A 2 -3.37 -5.85 -15.45
N LEU A 3 -2.18 -6.43 -15.64
CA LEU A 3 -0.93 -5.92 -15.08
C LEU A 3 -0.63 -4.48 -15.53
N SER A 4 -0.94 -4.12 -16.78
CA SER A 4 -0.73 -2.77 -17.31
C SER A 4 -1.64 -1.75 -16.61
N ILE A 5 -2.87 -2.14 -16.26
CA ILE A 5 -3.78 -1.31 -15.48
C ILE A 5 -3.21 -1.06 -14.09
N LEU A 6 -2.68 -2.10 -13.44
CA LEU A 6 -2.02 -1.98 -12.13
C LEU A 6 -0.82 -1.03 -12.20
N LEU A 7 0.11 -1.26 -13.13
CA LEU A 7 1.32 -0.46 -13.26
C LEU A 7 0.99 1.03 -13.44
N LEU A 8 0.02 1.36 -14.30
CA LEU A 8 -0.40 2.75 -14.49
C LEU A 8 -1.11 3.32 -13.25
N LEU A 9 -1.92 2.52 -12.56
CA LEU A 9 -2.54 2.91 -11.29
C LEU A 9 -1.48 3.24 -10.22
N PHE A 10 -0.39 2.48 -10.16
CA PHE A 10 0.74 2.70 -9.25
C PHE A 10 1.62 3.88 -9.64
N GLN A 11 1.70 4.21 -10.92
CA GLN A 11 2.27 5.48 -11.37
C GLN A 11 1.38 6.70 -11.05
N GLY A 12 0.27 6.50 -10.32
CA GLY A 12 -0.62 7.56 -9.87
C GLY A 12 -1.72 7.90 -10.87
N LEU A 13 -1.86 7.17 -11.98
CA LEU A 13 -2.89 7.44 -12.97
C LEU A 13 -4.28 7.02 -12.47
N GLY A 14 -5.28 7.86 -12.74
CA GLY A 14 -6.68 7.52 -12.54
C GLY A 14 -7.23 6.65 -13.67
N GLU A 15 -8.35 5.97 -13.41
CA GLU A 15 -9.02 5.05 -14.34
C GLU A 15 -9.31 5.65 -15.73
N ALA A 16 -9.61 6.94 -15.80
CA ALA A 16 -9.83 7.66 -17.06
C ALA A 16 -8.53 7.82 -17.86
N ALA A 17 -7.42 8.18 -17.20
CA ALA A 17 -6.11 8.30 -17.84
C ALA A 17 -5.58 6.93 -18.29
N ILE A 18 -5.75 5.90 -17.46
CA ILE A 18 -5.45 4.50 -17.81
C ILE A 18 -6.23 4.07 -19.04
N GLY A 19 -7.54 4.37 -19.09
CA GLY A 19 -8.37 4.08 -20.24
C GLY A 19 -7.85 4.73 -21.53
N ARG A 20 -7.52 6.03 -21.48
CA ARG A 20 -6.93 6.73 -22.62
C ARG A 20 -5.60 6.12 -23.07
N GLN A 21 -4.74 5.74 -22.13
CA GLN A 21 -3.40 5.22 -22.44
C GLN A 21 -3.44 3.78 -23.00
N LEU A 22 -4.44 2.98 -22.62
CA LEU A 22 -4.63 1.61 -23.11
C LEU A 22 -5.61 1.52 -24.29
N GLY A 23 -6.19 2.63 -24.74
CA GLY A 23 -7.26 2.65 -25.76
C GLY A 23 -8.55 1.97 -25.29
N LEU A 24 -8.81 1.93 -23.97
CA LEU A 24 -9.96 1.27 -23.36
C LEU A 24 -10.99 2.27 -22.84
N GLY A 25 -12.27 1.94 -23.00
CA GLY A 25 -13.34 2.66 -22.32
C GLY A 25 -13.21 2.55 -20.80
N HIS A 26 -13.52 3.64 -20.09
CA HIS A 26 -13.46 3.73 -18.63
C HIS A 26 -14.20 2.59 -17.91
N ARG A 27 -15.37 2.19 -18.41
CA ARG A 27 -16.15 1.05 -17.89
C ARG A 27 -15.38 -0.28 -17.96
N THR A 28 -14.60 -0.48 -19.01
CA THR A 28 -13.76 -1.67 -19.19
C THR A 28 -12.62 -1.70 -18.18
N VAL A 29 -12.01 -0.54 -17.91
CA VAL A 29 -10.98 -0.40 -16.88
C VAL A 29 -11.55 -0.70 -15.50
N GLN A 30 -12.67 -0.08 -15.13
CA GLN A 30 -13.34 -0.32 -13.85
C GLN A 30 -13.72 -1.78 -13.64
N ARG A 31 -14.34 -2.42 -14.66
CA ARG A 31 -14.74 -3.83 -14.57
C ARG A 31 -13.54 -4.77 -14.39
N ARG A 32 -12.43 -4.50 -15.08
CA ARG A 32 -11.19 -5.26 -14.92
C ARG A 32 -10.56 -5.05 -13.55
N MET A 33 -10.51 -3.81 -13.06
CA MET A 33 -10.05 -3.51 -11.70
C MET A 33 -10.88 -4.25 -10.66
N ARG A 34 -12.22 -4.27 -10.81
CA ARG A 34 -13.12 -4.99 -9.90
C ARG A 34 -12.89 -6.49 -9.91
N ASN A 35 -12.72 -7.08 -11.09
CA ASN A 35 -12.40 -8.51 -11.20
C ASN A 35 -11.05 -8.85 -10.56
N LEU A 36 -10.06 -7.97 -10.70
CA LEU A 36 -8.76 -8.11 -10.08
C LEU A 36 -8.85 -8.06 -8.55
N MET A 37 -9.58 -7.06 -8.03
CA MET A 37 -9.88 -6.91 -6.60
C MET A 37 -10.56 -8.15 -6.01
N ILE A 38 -11.55 -8.71 -6.72
CA ILE A 38 -12.25 -9.94 -6.30
C ILE A 38 -11.28 -11.12 -6.25
N ARG A 39 -10.44 -11.30 -7.29
CA ARG A 39 -9.48 -12.41 -7.34
C ARG A 39 -8.43 -12.32 -6.22
N TRP A 40 -7.97 -11.11 -5.90
CA TRP A 40 -6.96 -10.88 -4.87
C TRP A 40 -7.57 -10.66 -3.48
N ARG A 41 -8.90 -10.73 -3.35
CA ARG A 41 -9.65 -10.48 -2.12
C ARG A 41 -9.28 -9.17 -1.44
N VAL A 42 -9.06 -8.13 -2.24
CA VAL A 42 -8.75 -6.78 -1.75
C VAL A 42 -9.81 -5.80 -2.17
N THR A 43 -10.00 -4.77 -1.36
CA THR A 43 -10.92 -3.68 -1.63
C THR A 43 -10.16 -2.36 -1.58
N GLY A 44 -10.15 -1.67 -2.71
CA GLY A 44 -9.53 -0.35 -2.83
C GLY A 44 -8.11 -0.36 -3.39
N ARG A 45 -7.68 0.83 -3.84
CA ARG A 45 -6.41 1.06 -4.52
C ARG A 45 -5.19 0.76 -3.64
N VAL A 46 -5.26 1.13 -2.36
CA VAL A 46 -4.16 0.94 -1.40
C VAL A 46 -3.94 -0.55 -1.12
N ALA A 47 -5.00 -1.30 -0.85
CA ALA A 47 -4.90 -2.75 -0.61
C ALA A 47 -4.42 -3.50 -1.86
N LEU A 48 -4.83 -3.05 -3.04
CA LEU A 48 -4.33 -3.57 -4.31
C LEU A 48 -2.82 -3.31 -4.48
N GLY A 49 -2.32 -2.19 -3.96
CA GLY A 49 -0.89 -1.85 -3.89
C GLY A 49 -0.09 -2.71 -2.97
N ALA A 50 -0.54 -2.85 -1.73
CA ALA A 50 0.08 -3.75 -0.78
C ALA A 50 0.20 -5.17 -1.37
N ARG A 51 -0.88 -5.69 -2.00
CA ARG A 51 -0.82 -7.00 -2.66
C ARG A 51 0.10 -7.05 -3.88
N ALA A 52 0.17 -6.00 -4.69
CA ALA A 52 1.10 -5.96 -5.81
C ALA A 52 2.57 -5.94 -5.35
N GLN A 53 2.88 -5.27 -4.23
CA GLN A 53 4.19 -5.32 -3.57
C GLN A 53 4.47 -6.72 -3.01
N GLU A 54 3.53 -7.31 -2.27
CA GLU A 54 3.67 -8.66 -1.71
C GLU A 54 3.90 -9.74 -2.79
N LEU A 55 3.33 -9.53 -3.98
CA LEU A 55 3.51 -10.42 -5.14
C LEU A 55 4.79 -10.12 -5.95
N GLY A 56 5.58 -9.11 -5.56
CA GLY A 56 6.79 -8.68 -6.28
C GLY A 56 6.53 -8.13 -7.68
N LEU A 57 5.29 -7.69 -7.97
CA LEU A 57 4.88 -7.18 -9.28
C LEU A 57 5.27 -5.72 -9.50
N LEU A 58 5.54 -5.02 -8.41
CA LEU A 58 6.14 -3.71 -8.37
C LEU A 58 7.50 -3.94 -7.74
N ALA A 59 8.57 -3.59 -8.47
CA ALA A 59 9.90 -3.61 -7.88
C ALA A 59 9.86 -2.75 -6.61
N GLU A 60 10.38 -3.28 -5.50
CA GLU A 60 10.75 -2.45 -4.37
C GLU A 60 11.73 -1.41 -4.88
N ASP A 61 11.23 -0.21 -5.21
CA ASP A 61 12.03 0.98 -4.94
C ASP A 61 12.13 0.99 -3.41
N ALA A 62 13.15 0.29 -2.93
CA ALA A 62 13.40 0.10 -1.52
C ALA A 62 13.31 1.47 -0.85
N PRO A 63 12.60 1.63 0.28
CA PRO A 63 12.77 2.81 1.09
C PRO A 63 14.22 2.80 1.58
N SER A 64 15.09 3.54 0.88
CA SER A 64 16.36 3.98 1.44
C SER A 64 16.03 4.91 2.61
N GLY A 65 15.99 4.34 3.82
CA GLY A 65 15.78 5.00 5.12
C GLY A 65 14.33 5.41 5.36
N VAL A 66 13.61 4.96 6.38
CA VAL A 66 13.99 4.87 7.80
C VAL A 66 13.13 3.80 8.49
N PRO A 67 13.65 2.99 9.42
CA PRO A 67 12.78 2.30 10.37
C PRO A 67 12.20 3.34 11.34
N ALA A 68 10.97 3.78 11.08
CA ALA A 68 10.24 4.63 11.99
C ALA A 68 9.97 3.86 13.30
N GLY A 69 10.80 4.17 14.31
CA GLY A 69 10.42 4.17 15.71
C GLY A 69 10.17 2.81 16.34
N ARG A 70 11.25 2.13 16.73
CA ARG A 70 11.21 1.35 17.97
C ARG A 70 11.05 2.37 19.11
N PRO A 71 9.95 2.41 19.88
CA PRO A 71 9.91 3.27 21.06
C PRO A 71 11.03 2.82 22.02
N PRO A 72 11.73 3.76 22.67
CA PRO A 72 12.76 3.40 23.65
C PRO A 72 12.13 2.55 24.76
N PRO A 73 12.86 1.57 25.32
CA PRO A 73 12.39 0.89 26.52
C PRO A 73 12.27 1.94 27.63
N GLU A 74 11.05 2.26 28.03
CA GLU A 74 10.78 3.10 29.20
C GLU A 74 11.47 2.44 30.40
N GLY A 75 12.56 3.07 30.83
CA GLY A 75 13.29 2.68 32.02
C GLY A 75 12.40 2.89 33.23
N ARG A 76 11.96 1.79 33.84
CA ARG A 76 11.83 1.75 35.30
C ARG A 76 13.25 1.75 35.87
N PRO A 77 13.59 2.70 36.75
CA PRO A 77 13.80 2.28 38.14
C PRO A 77 13.47 3.34 39.21
N GLY A 78 13.24 2.85 40.44
CA GLY A 78 13.31 3.63 41.68
C GLY A 78 11.93 4.07 42.18
N GLY A 79 11.32 3.51 43.21
CA GLY A 79 11.92 2.96 44.43
C GLY A 79 11.73 3.97 45.56
N ALA A 80 10.87 3.58 46.52
CA ALA A 80 10.77 4.05 47.90
C ALA A 80 10.76 5.57 48.17
N SER A 81 9.62 6.05 48.65
CA SER A 81 9.66 7.07 49.71
C SER A 81 8.83 6.57 50.88
N GLY A 82 9.54 5.99 51.84
CA GLY A 82 9.09 5.91 53.21
C GLY A 82 9.55 7.14 53.98
N VAL A 83 8.73 7.49 54.97
CA VAL A 83 9.04 8.15 56.24
C VAL A 83 9.38 9.65 56.29
N SER A 84 8.70 10.26 57.27
CA SER A 84 9.14 11.34 58.16
C SER A 84 8.85 12.78 57.78
N GLY A 85 7.97 13.39 58.59
CA GLY A 85 7.61 14.80 58.66
C GLY A 85 6.40 14.97 59.56
#